data_AF-A0AAD8XAG4-F1
#
_entry.id   AF-A0AAD8XAG4-F1
#
_cell.length_a   1.000
_cell.length_b   1.000
_cell.length_c   1.000
_cell.angle_alpha   90.00
_cell.angle_beta   90.00
_cell.angle_gamma   90.00
#
_symmetry.space_group_name_H-M   'P 1'
#
loop_
_entity.id
_entity.type
_entity.pdbx_description
1 polymer ?
#
loop_
_entity_poly.entity_id
_entity_poly.type
_entity_poly.pdbx_seq_one_letter_code
_entity_poly.pdbx_strand_id
1 'polypeptide(L)'
;MQFSVVITAILSAVAVPAVLAAECKVGRNYPQTDCCWGKGQKSCMNQNGDSVWCASNSANFCYNVMKQGTNTPVSATCDADCCDTVTGWGIGCPK
;
A
#
# COMPACT_ATOMS: atom_id res chain seq x y z
N MET A 1 -52.89 -22.90 -5.17
CA MET A 1 -52.25 -22.39 -3.93
C MET A 1 -50.76 -22.30 -4.22
N GLN A 2 -50.18 -21.10 -4.14
CA GLN A 2 -48.82 -20.80 -4.61
C GLN A 2 -47.74 -21.36 -3.65
N PHE A 3 -46.68 -21.91 -4.24
CA PHE A 3 -45.49 -22.39 -3.55
C PHE A 3 -44.68 -21.22 -3.02
N SER A 4 -44.46 -21.16 -1.70
CA SER A 4 -43.57 -20.18 -1.07
C SER A 4 -42.14 -20.71 -1.08
N VAL A 5 -41.30 -20.13 -1.94
CA VAL A 5 -39.86 -20.41 -1.97
C VAL A 5 -39.16 -19.47 -0.99
N VAL A 6 -38.52 -20.07 0.01
CA VAL A 6 -37.62 -19.41 0.97
C VAL A 6 -36.33 -19.04 0.23
N ILE A 7 -35.87 -17.79 0.32
CA ILE A 7 -34.51 -17.41 -0.08
C ILE A 7 -33.86 -16.69 1.11
N THR A 8 -32.99 -17.43 1.79
CA THR A 8 -32.08 -16.96 2.83
C THR A 8 -31.06 -16.00 2.24
N ALA A 9 -31.04 -14.76 2.72
CA ALA A 9 -30.03 -13.78 2.36
C ALA A 9 -28.69 -14.13 3.03
N ILE A 10 -27.68 -14.47 2.24
CA ILE A 10 -26.32 -14.72 2.71
C ILE A 10 -25.62 -13.36 2.82
N LEU A 11 -25.35 -12.90 4.05
CA LEU A 11 -24.51 -11.73 4.29
C LEU A 11 -23.05 -12.10 4.02
N SER A 12 -22.55 -11.78 2.83
CA SER A 12 -21.12 -11.81 2.53
C SER A 12 -20.43 -10.68 3.30
N ALA A 13 -19.85 -10.99 4.45
CA ALA A 13 -18.94 -10.09 5.14
C ALA A 13 -17.68 -9.94 4.29
N VAL A 14 -17.58 -8.84 3.54
CA VAL A 14 -16.34 -8.45 2.87
C VAL A 14 -15.38 -8.02 3.96
N ALA A 15 -14.52 -8.94 4.40
CA ALA A 15 -13.38 -8.61 5.24
C ALA A 15 -12.44 -7.74 4.39
N VAL A 16 -12.61 -6.42 4.48
CA VAL A 16 -11.64 -5.48 3.92
C VAL A 16 -10.39 -5.64 4.78
N PRO A 17 -9.26 -6.12 4.22
CA PRO A 17 -8.03 -6.16 4.99
C PRO A 17 -7.74 -4.73 5.44
N ALA A 18 -7.53 -4.56 6.74
CA ALA A 18 -7.09 -3.29 7.30
C ALA A 18 -5.76 -2.94 6.64
N VAL A 19 -5.81 -2.11 5.60
CA VAL A 19 -4.62 -1.52 4.99
C VAL A 19 -4.04 -0.63 6.06
N LEU A 20 -2.99 -1.11 6.74
CA LEU A 20 -2.12 -0.20 7.48
C LEU A 20 -1.71 0.85 6.46
N ALA A 21 -2.11 2.11 6.68
CA ALA A 21 -1.82 3.19 5.76
C ALA A 21 -0.30 3.26 5.61
N ALA A 22 0.21 2.77 4.49
CA ALA A 22 1.63 2.83 4.22
C ALA A 22 2.02 4.29 4.07
N GLU A 23 3.19 4.62 4.59
CA GLU A 23 3.71 5.96 4.55
C GLU A 23 5.12 6.00 3.96
N CYS A 24 5.42 7.09 3.27
CA CYS A 24 6.77 7.37 2.83
C CYS A 24 7.11 8.84 3.13
N LYS A 25 8.39 9.10 3.41
CA LYS A 25 8.92 10.45 3.62
C LYS A 25 10.33 10.57 3.10
N VAL A 26 10.64 11.74 2.56
CA VAL A 26 12.01 12.13 2.23
C VAL A 26 12.50 13.11 3.28
N GLY A 27 13.71 12.90 3.79
CA GLY A 27 14.36 13.77 4.77
C GLY A 27 13.61 13.86 6.10
N ARG A 28 13.43 15.08 6.59
CA ARG A 28 12.76 15.39 7.87
C ARG A 28 11.30 15.80 7.70
N ASN A 29 10.72 15.52 6.55
CA ASN A 29 9.35 15.92 6.24
C ASN A 29 8.31 15.05 6.94
N TYR A 30 7.08 15.54 6.95
CA TYR A 30 5.96 14.77 7.46
C TYR A 30 5.73 13.53 6.57
N PRO A 31 5.45 12.36 7.17
CA PRO A 31 5.06 11.19 6.40
C PRO A 31 3.81 11.48 5.56
N GLN A 32 3.88 11.15 4.28
CA GLN A 32 2.69 11.13 3.44
C GLN A 32 2.05 9.75 3.56
N THR A 33 0.75 9.73 3.85
CA THR A 33 -0.06 8.51 3.76
C THR A 33 -0.24 8.09 2.30
N ASP A 34 -0.69 6.85 2.12
CA ASP A 34 -1.01 6.29 0.82
C ASP A 34 0.20 6.19 -0.11
N CYS A 35 1.38 6.08 0.47
CA CYS A 35 2.65 5.94 -0.23
C CYS A 35 3.47 4.76 0.30
N CYS A 36 4.17 4.06 -0.59
CA CYS A 36 5.14 3.03 -0.21
C CYS A 36 6.44 3.15 -1.02
N TRP A 37 7.50 2.51 -0.51
CA TRP A 37 8.81 2.42 -1.18
C TRP A 37 8.82 1.29 -2.21
N GLY A 38 8.88 1.63 -3.50
CA GLY A 38 8.66 0.68 -4.60
C GLY A 38 9.66 -0.47 -4.62
N LYS A 39 10.95 -0.16 -4.54
CA LYS A 39 12.05 -1.16 -4.47
C LYS A 39 12.50 -1.42 -3.03
N GLY A 40 11.59 -1.25 -2.08
CA GLY A 40 11.83 -1.42 -0.65
C GLY A 40 12.94 -0.53 -0.13
N GLN A 41 13.87 -1.13 0.61
CA GLN A 41 14.96 -0.39 1.26
C GLN A 41 15.77 0.45 0.27
N LYS A 42 16.02 -0.05 -0.94
CA LYS A 42 16.79 0.66 -1.96
C LYS A 42 16.14 2.00 -2.33
N SER A 43 14.82 2.01 -2.52
CA SER A 43 14.09 3.24 -2.84
C SER A 43 14.10 4.25 -1.70
N CYS A 44 13.96 3.78 -0.46
CA CYS A 44 14.13 4.65 0.71
C CYS A 44 15.53 5.27 0.75
N MET A 45 16.58 4.48 0.52
CA MET A 45 17.98 4.92 0.56
C MET A 45 18.32 5.88 -0.59
N ASN A 46 17.84 5.62 -1.81
CA ASN A 46 17.99 6.53 -2.94
C ASN A 46 17.48 7.95 -2.62
N GLN A 47 16.36 8.02 -1.90
CA GLN A 47 15.73 9.28 -1.55
C GLN A 47 16.28 9.92 -0.27
N ASN A 48 16.85 9.12 0.63
CA ASN A 48 17.28 9.56 1.97
C ASN A 48 18.79 9.46 2.23
N GLY A 49 19.60 9.23 1.19
CA GLY A 49 21.06 9.18 1.29
C GLY A 49 21.56 8.08 2.23
N ASP A 50 21.19 6.83 1.95
CA ASP A 50 21.63 5.63 2.70
C ASP A 50 21.30 5.65 4.20
N SER A 51 20.21 6.33 4.55
CA SER A 51 19.81 6.49 5.95
C SER A 51 19.47 5.15 6.62
N VAL A 52 20.05 4.91 7.80
CA VAL A 52 19.91 3.64 8.55
C VAL A 52 18.45 3.34 8.93
N TRP A 53 17.62 4.38 9.15
CA TRP A 53 16.20 4.19 9.49
C TRP A 53 15.39 3.54 8.35
N CYS A 54 15.90 3.54 7.11
CA CYS A 54 15.28 2.80 6.01
C CYS A 54 15.19 1.29 6.28
N ALA A 55 16.10 0.72 7.10
CA ALA A 55 16.03 -0.68 7.49
C ALA A 55 14.80 -1.00 8.37
N SER A 56 14.29 -0.01 9.10
CA SER A 56 13.10 -0.13 9.95
C SER A 56 11.79 0.17 9.21
N ASN A 57 11.84 0.40 7.89
CA ASN A 57 10.66 0.77 7.08
C ASN A 57 10.02 -0.40 6.33
N SER A 58 10.26 -1.64 6.76
CA SER A 58 9.81 -2.83 6.04
C SER A 58 8.30 -2.88 5.83
N ALA A 59 7.51 -2.37 6.77
CA ALA A 59 6.05 -2.26 6.64
C ALA A 59 5.61 -1.34 5.48
N ASN A 60 6.45 -0.36 5.11
CA ASN A 60 6.17 0.63 4.07
C ASN A 60 6.77 0.25 2.71
N PHE A 61 7.29 -0.97 2.56
CA PHE A 61 7.83 -1.43 1.27
C PHE A 61 6.69 -1.95 0.40
N CYS A 62 6.64 -1.57 -0.87
CA CYS A 62 5.49 -1.83 -1.73
C CYS A 62 5.20 -3.32 -1.99
N TYR A 63 6.13 -4.22 -1.69
CA TYR A 63 5.90 -5.67 -1.72
C TYR A 63 5.17 -6.20 -0.48
N ASN A 64 5.11 -5.43 0.60
CA ASN A 64 4.34 -5.69 1.82
C ASN A 64 3.03 -4.90 1.89
N VAL A 65 2.82 -3.95 0.96
CA VAL A 65 1.66 -3.06 0.93
C VAL A 65 0.74 -3.46 -0.20
N MET A 66 -0.52 -3.74 0.13
CA MET A 66 -1.56 -4.05 -0.86
C MET A 66 -2.10 -2.77 -1.49
N LYS A 67 -2.32 -2.81 -2.80
CA LYS A 67 -3.05 -1.76 -3.50
C LYS A 67 -4.47 -1.71 -2.97
N GLN A 68 -4.96 -0.51 -2.67
CA GLN A 68 -6.24 -0.31 -2.01
C GLN A 68 -7.39 -1.00 -2.75
N GLY A 69 -8.22 -1.74 -1.99
CA GLY A 69 -9.36 -2.47 -2.56
C GLY A 69 -8.98 -3.73 -3.34
N THR A 70 -7.71 -4.17 -3.26
CA THR A 70 -7.21 -5.35 -3.97
C THR A 70 -6.38 -6.25 -3.05
N ASN A 71 -6.09 -7.47 -3.51
CA ASN A 71 -5.10 -8.39 -2.91
C ASN A 71 -3.79 -8.42 -3.72
N THR A 72 -3.48 -7.33 -4.43
CA THR A 72 -2.27 -7.22 -5.24
C THR A 72 -1.29 -6.29 -4.54
N PRO A 73 -0.03 -6.70 -4.30
CA PRO A 73 0.97 -5.80 -3.74
C PRO A 73 1.24 -4.66 -4.71
N VAL A 74 1.49 -3.46 -4.20
CA VAL A 74 1.77 -2.27 -5.03
C VAL A 74 3.00 -2.48 -5.92
N SER A 75 3.98 -3.26 -5.46
CA SER A 75 5.17 -3.61 -6.24
C SER A 75 4.89 -4.43 -7.50
N ALA A 76 3.68 -4.96 -7.68
CA ALA A 76 3.30 -5.66 -8.91
C ALA A 76 3.06 -4.69 -10.08
N THR A 77 2.75 -3.42 -9.81
CA THR A 77 2.40 -2.42 -10.83
C THR A 77 3.28 -1.16 -10.79
N CYS A 78 4.07 -0.98 -9.73
CA CYS A 78 4.97 0.16 -9.58
C CYS A 78 6.41 -0.28 -9.30
N ASP A 79 7.34 0.26 -10.08
CA ASP A 79 8.78 0.09 -9.93
C ASP A 79 9.52 1.40 -9.63
N ALA A 80 8.80 2.51 -9.40
CA ALA A 80 9.37 3.79 -9.00
C ALA A 80 9.91 3.75 -7.56
N ASP A 81 10.60 4.81 -7.11
CA ASP A 81 11.05 4.85 -5.72
C ASP A 81 9.90 5.10 -4.73
N CYS A 82 8.94 5.93 -5.12
CA CYS A 82 7.70 6.14 -4.36
C CYS A 82 6.50 5.76 -5.22
N CYS A 83 5.59 5.02 -4.62
CA CYS A 83 4.39 4.53 -5.29
C CYS A 83 3.16 4.90 -4.49
N ASP A 84 2.10 5.29 -5.20
CA ASP A 84 0.79 5.56 -4.63
C ASP A 84 0.05 4.23 -4.38
N THR A 85 -0.43 4.01 -3.17
CA THR A 85 -1.05 2.73 -2.78
C THR A 85 -2.48 2.59 -3.26
N VAL A 86 -3.14 3.69 -3.66
CA VAL A 86 -4.51 3.69 -4.16
C VAL A 86 -4.54 3.21 -5.61
N THR A 87 -3.73 3.87 -6.43
CA THR A 87 -3.68 3.68 -7.87
C THR A 87 -2.66 2.60 -8.26
N GLY A 88 -1.62 2.38 -7.46
CA GLY A 88 -0.52 1.47 -7.75
C GLY A 88 0.49 2.02 -8.76
N TRP A 89 0.55 3.34 -8.96
CA TRP A 89 1.45 3.99 -9.93
C TRP A 89 2.63 4.67 -9.22
N GLY A 90 3.71 4.88 -9.98
CA GLY A 90 4.83 5.69 -9.53
C GLY A 90 4.41 7.15 -9.37
N ILE A 91 4.86 7.76 -8.27
CA ILE A 91 4.65 9.18 -7.96
C ILE A 91 5.97 9.87 -7.66
N GLY A 92 5.96 11.20 -7.70
CA GLY A 92 7.05 11.98 -7.11
C GLY A 92 7.14 11.70 -5.61
N CYS A 93 8.34 11.43 -5.11
CA CYS A 93 8.53 11.19 -3.69
C CYS A 93 8.22 12.44 -2.86
N PRO A 94 7.40 12.33 -1.79
CA PRO A 94 7.02 13.45 -0.95
C PRO A 94 8.21 14.12 -0.30
N LYS A 95 8.34 15.42 -0.55
CA LYS A 95 9.36 16.32 -0.01
C LYS A 95 8.77 17.30 1.01
#